data_AF-A0AAE2ZQ84-F1
#
_entry.id   AF-A0AAE2ZQ84-F1
#
_cell.length_a   1.000
_cell.length_b   1.000
_cell.length_c   1.000
_cell.angle_alpha   90.00
_cell.angle_beta   90.00
_cell.angle_gamma   90.00
#
_symmetry.space_group_name_H-M   'P 1'
#
loop_
_entity.id
_entity.type
_entity.pdbx_description
1 polymer ?
#
loop_
_entity_poly.entity_id
_entity_poly.type
_entity_poly.pdbx_seq_one_letter_code
_entity_poly.pdbx_strand_id
1 'polypeptide(L)'
;MSTSTARRNHLWLWFLWLGAFYVVWTWLVFGMDNVAATLAHWPIAMAMALGSYVAGSTPMGGGTVGFPVLVLFFDMPASMGRDFSFAVQSVGMTSASIFILCRRQGLARSMLYGAILGATLGVPLGIFFVAPLFSDLWIKISFAVIWCGFGLLHLYRLAEIAGHQGMTEFSETWDFRIGAILGFLAGATVVSVTGVGIDMVVYACLVLLFRTDLKIAIPTSVVIMAFCSVYGVLIKKFTTGMQPGTYENWLAAAPVVALGAPLGVFIVGLIGRKPTLLFVSILCVGQYVWTCFNALPSLGWLGIAVACVLVGILLYAFERLRRYGDVLAGDRPVSDVSPEAHLSSLGVEEIEPHVHTEK
;
A
#
# COMPACT_ATOMS: atom_id res chain seq x y z
N MET A 1 -37.36 8.93 -16.47
CA MET A 1 -37.01 8.90 -15.03
C MET A 1 -35.93 7.86 -14.81
N SER A 2 -34.67 8.29 -14.68
CA SER A 2 -33.56 7.40 -14.32
C SER A 2 -33.68 7.03 -12.85
N THR A 3 -34.05 5.78 -12.56
CA THR A 3 -33.96 5.22 -11.22
C THR A 3 -32.49 5.04 -10.87
N SER A 4 -31.89 6.09 -10.32
CA SER A 4 -30.67 6.01 -9.53
C SER A 4 -30.95 5.08 -8.35
N THR A 5 -30.74 3.78 -8.53
CA THR A 5 -30.64 2.84 -7.41
C THR A 5 -29.48 3.32 -6.55
N ALA A 6 -29.81 4.02 -5.46
CA ALA A 6 -28.87 4.42 -4.43
C ALA A 6 -28.03 3.19 -4.06
N ARG A 7 -26.75 3.20 -4.47
CA ARG A 7 -25.83 2.08 -4.31
C ARG A 7 -25.69 1.83 -2.80
N ARG A 8 -26.35 0.78 -2.27
CA ARG A 8 -26.39 0.48 -0.83
C ARG A 8 -24.97 0.24 -0.31
N ASN A 9 -24.43 1.21 0.42
CA ASN A 9 -23.15 1.08 1.10
C ASN A 9 -23.36 0.18 2.33
N HIS A 10 -22.63 -0.94 2.41
CA HIS A 10 -22.76 -1.89 3.52
C HIS A 10 -21.82 -1.51 4.69
N LEU A 11 -21.77 -0.23 5.04
CA LEU A 11 -20.85 0.29 6.07
C LEU A 11 -21.05 -0.36 7.44
N TRP A 12 -22.22 -0.94 7.71
CA TRP A 12 -22.49 -1.71 8.92
C TRP A 12 -21.52 -2.89 9.10
N LEU A 13 -21.01 -3.50 8.01
CA LEU A 13 -20.00 -4.56 8.08
C LEU A 13 -18.68 -4.04 8.64
N TRP A 14 -18.30 -2.81 8.27
CA TRP A 14 -17.12 -2.15 8.81
C TRP A 14 -17.30 -1.79 10.29
N PHE A 15 -18.48 -1.28 10.68
CA PHE A 15 -18.78 -1.05 12.10
C PHE A 15 -18.82 -2.34 12.92
N LEU A 16 -19.31 -3.45 12.35
CA LEU A 16 -19.28 -4.76 12.99
C LEU A 16 -17.84 -5.24 13.21
N TRP A 17 -16.98 -5.09 12.19
CA TRP A 17 -15.55 -5.37 12.32
C TRP A 17 -14.90 -4.54 13.43
N LEU A 18 -15.15 -3.23 13.46
CA LEU A 18 -14.63 -2.36 14.52
C LEU A 18 -15.15 -2.78 15.90
N GLY A 19 -16.43 -3.07 16.04
CA GLY A 19 -17.02 -3.56 17.28
C GLY A 19 -16.34 -4.83 17.76
N ALA A 20 -16.17 -5.83 16.87
CA ALA A 20 -15.47 -7.06 17.19
C ALA A 20 -14.01 -6.80 17.59
N PHE A 21 -13.29 -5.96 16.85
CA PHE A 21 -11.91 -5.58 17.15
C PHE A 21 -11.80 -4.91 18.52
N TYR A 22 -12.62 -3.91 18.82
CA TYR A 22 -12.56 -3.19 20.11
C TYR A 22 -12.97 -4.09 21.27
N VAL A 23 -13.94 -5.00 21.11
CA VAL A 23 -14.27 -5.99 22.15
C VAL A 23 -13.05 -6.86 22.48
N VAL A 24 -12.37 -7.39 21.46
CA VAL A 24 -11.16 -8.20 21.67
C VAL A 24 -10.04 -7.36 22.27
N TRP A 25 -9.79 -6.15 21.76
CA TRP A 25 -8.76 -5.27 22.26
C TRP A 25 -8.99 -4.85 23.72
N THR A 26 -10.23 -4.50 24.09
CA THR A 26 -10.61 -4.19 25.48
C THR A 26 -10.38 -5.39 26.38
N TRP A 27 -10.71 -6.61 25.94
CA TRP A 27 -10.39 -7.82 26.69
C TRP A 27 -8.87 -8.03 26.84
N LEU A 28 -8.08 -7.79 25.80
CA LEU A 28 -6.62 -7.89 25.88
C LEU A 28 -6.00 -6.85 26.83
N VAL A 29 -6.51 -5.63 26.86
CA VAL A 29 -5.94 -4.54 27.69
C VAL A 29 -6.39 -4.65 29.14
N PHE A 30 -7.69 -4.78 29.39
CA PHE A 30 -8.23 -4.78 30.75
C PHE A 30 -8.38 -6.18 31.32
N GLY A 31 -8.77 -7.16 30.50
CA GLY A 31 -8.97 -8.54 30.95
C GLY A 31 -7.68 -9.31 31.21
N MET A 32 -6.59 -8.96 30.53
CA MET A 32 -5.25 -9.56 30.72
C MET A 32 -4.26 -8.63 31.44
N ASP A 33 -4.74 -7.57 32.08
CA ASP A 33 -3.94 -6.62 32.86
C ASP A 33 -2.76 -5.95 32.11
N ASN A 34 -2.94 -5.69 30.81
CA ASN A 34 -1.95 -5.02 29.97
C ASN A 34 -2.08 -3.49 29.96
N VAL A 35 -2.79 -2.91 30.93
CA VAL A 35 -3.04 -1.46 31.01
C VAL A 35 -1.74 -0.68 31.14
N ALA A 36 -0.85 -1.12 32.04
CA ALA A 36 0.44 -0.46 32.27
C ALA A 36 1.33 -0.47 31.01
N ALA A 37 1.41 -1.62 30.32
CA ALA A 37 2.16 -1.75 29.06
C ALA A 37 1.57 -0.83 27.98
N THR A 38 0.25 -0.83 27.80
CA THR A 38 -0.42 0.00 26.80
C THR A 38 -0.16 1.49 27.02
N LEU A 39 -0.22 1.96 28.27
CA LEU A 39 0.05 3.35 28.63
C LEU A 39 1.52 3.72 28.49
N ALA A 40 2.45 2.81 28.81
CA ALA A 40 3.88 3.06 28.64
C ALA A 40 4.26 3.31 27.16
N HIS A 41 3.54 2.67 26.23
CA HIS A 41 3.75 2.79 24.79
C HIS A 41 2.85 3.83 24.10
N TRP A 42 2.27 4.80 24.82
CA TRP A 42 1.45 5.86 24.21
C TRP A 42 2.14 6.67 23.08
N PRO A 43 3.49 6.89 23.06
CA PRO A 43 4.12 7.67 22.00
C PRO A 43 3.98 7.02 20.62
N ILE A 44 4.02 5.67 20.53
CA ILE A 44 3.81 4.98 19.26
C ILE A 44 2.35 5.09 18.81
N ALA A 45 1.39 5.11 19.73
CA ALA A 45 -0.01 5.33 19.41
C ALA A 45 -0.23 6.72 18.78
N MET A 46 0.42 7.75 19.34
CA MET A 46 0.39 9.12 18.80
C MET A 46 1.02 9.18 17.41
N ALA A 47 2.20 8.60 17.22
CA ALA A 47 2.85 8.54 15.90
C ALA A 47 1.98 7.82 14.87
N MET A 48 1.34 6.73 15.29
CA MET A 48 0.45 5.94 14.44
C MET A 48 -0.92 6.59 14.19
N ALA A 49 -1.31 7.62 14.93
CA ALA A 49 -2.47 8.46 14.57
C ALA A 49 -2.24 9.16 13.22
N LEU A 50 -1.06 9.77 13.06
CA LEU A 50 -0.65 10.37 11.78
C LEU A 50 -0.31 9.28 10.76
N GLY A 51 0.41 8.25 11.18
CA GLY A 51 0.85 7.15 10.30
C GLY A 51 -0.31 6.40 9.66
N SER A 52 -1.37 6.10 10.41
CA SER A 52 -2.55 5.40 9.89
C SER A 52 -3.37 6.23 8.92
N TYR A 53 -3.54 7.53 9.18
CA TYR A 53 -4.16 8.45 8.22
C TYR A 53 -3.40 8.45 6.88
N VAL A 54 -2.07 8.60 6.94
CA VAL A 54 -1.20 8.54 5.75
C VAL A 54 -1.32 7.18 5.04
N ALA A 55 -1.37 6.10 5.81
CA ALA A 55 -1.46 4.75 5.28
C ALA A 55 -2.72 4.47 4.47
N GLY A 56 -3.87 4.96 4.94
CA GLY A 56 -5.12 4.78 4.21
C GLY A 56 -5.29 5.70 3.00
N SER A 57 -4.59 6.82 2.99
CA SER A 57 -4.71 7.85 1.95
C SER A 57 -3.69 7.71 0.82
N THR A 58 -2.66 6.88 1.00
CA THR A 58 -1.55 6.69 0.05
C THR A 58 -1.25 5.19 -0.11
N PRO A 59 -0.55 4.77 -1.16
CA PRO A 59 -0.13 3.37 -1.33
C PRO A 59 1.04 2.98 -0.42
N MET A 60 1.37 3.80 0.58
CA MET A 60 2.44 3.58 1.55
C MET A 60 1.80 3.14 2.86
N GLY A 61 1.83 1.85 3.15
CA GLY A 61 1.21 1.27 4.34
C GLY A 61 1.71 1.86 5.67
N GLY A 62 1.01 1.58 6.77
CA GLY A 62 1.26 2.20 8.09
C GLY A 62 2.64 1.90 8.68
N GLY A 63 3.26 0.80 8.25
CA GLY A 63 4.66 0.49 8.57
C GLY A 63 5.64 1.56 8.07
N THR A 64 5.27 2.33 7.03
CA THR A 64 6.07 3.44 6.49
C THR A 64 6.41 4.50 7.56
N VAL A 65 5.47 4.77 8.46
CA VAL A 65 5.65 5.74 9.56
C VAL A 65 6.07 5.02 10.83
N GLY A 66 5.47 3.85 11.11
CA GLY A 66 5.78 3.08 12.32
C GLY A 66 7.23 2.61 12.38
N PHE A 67 7.80 2.14 11.26
CA PHE A 67 9.18 1.64 11.22
C PHE A 67 10.20 2.74 11.55
N PRO A 68 10.24 3.90 10.87
CA PRO A 68 11.15 4.99 11.23
C PRO A 68 11.01 5.47 12.68
N VAL A 69 9.78 5.57 13.18
CA VAL A 69 9.54 6.04 14.55
C VAL A 69 10.11 5.04 15.56
N LEU A 70 9.86 3.74 15.40
CA LEU A 70 10.43 2.75 16.32
C LEU A 70 11.94 2.61 16.15
N VAL A 71 12.42 2.53 14.91
CA VAL A 71 13.78 2.07 14.59
C VAL A 71 14.81 3.20 14.51
N LEU A 72 14.39 4.41 14.11
CA LEU A 72 15.26 5.58 13.96
C LEU A 72 15.05 6.60 15.07
N PHE A 73 13.82 6.76 15.57
CA PHE A 73 13.53 7.74 16.63
C PHE A 73 13.63 7.13 18.04
N PHE A 74 13.12 5.92 18.25
CA PHE A 74 13.22 5.20 19.53
C PHE A 74 14.40 4.20 19.60
N ASP A 75 15.25 4.16 18.56
CA ASP A 75 16.43 3.29 18.46
C ASP A 75 16.17 1.81 18.78
N MET A 76 15.00 1.31 18.38
CA MET A 76 14.64 -0.09 18.52
C MET A 76 15.23 -0.94 17.38
N PRO A 77 15.41 -2.27 17.57
CA PRO A 77 15.85 -3.15 16.50
C PRO A 77 14.93 -3.09 15.28
N ALA A 78 15.50 -3.08 14.08
CA ALA A 78 14.79 -3.15 12.81
C ALA A 78 13.96 -4.43 12.65
N SER A 79 14.38 -5.53 13.27
CA SER A 79 13.58 -6.76 13.36
C SER A 79 12.26 -6.54 14.11
N MET A 80 12.26 -5.69 15.14
CA MET A 80 11.04 -5.26 15.85
C MET A 80 10.22 -4.34 14.95
N GLY A 81 10.85 -3.39 14.25
CA GLY A 81 10.16 -2.51 13.30
C GLY A 81 9.42 -3.28 12.20
N ARG A 82 10.03 -4.34 11.67
CA ARG A 82 9.41 -5.27 10.71
C ARG A 82 8.20 -5.98 11.33
N ASP A 83 8.38 -6.58 12.49
CA ASP A 83 7.35 -7.38 13.16
C ASP A 83 6.17 -6.49 13.57
N PHE A 84 6.46 -5.30 14.09
CA PHE A 84 5.47 -4.27 14.35
C PHE A 84 4.75 -3.82 13.08
N SER A 85 5.46 -3.65 11.96
CA SER A 85 4.84 -3.29 10.68
C SER A 85 3.87 -4.35 10.20
N PHE A 86 4.21 -5.64 10.32
CA PHE A 86 3.27 -6.73 10.06
C PHE A 86 2.05 -6.66 10.99
N ALA A 87 2.27 -6.51 12.30
CA ALA A 87 1.22 -6.52 13.31
C ALA A 87 0.25 -5.33 13.16
N VAL A 88 0.76 -4.11 13.04
CA VAL A 88 -0.07 -2.91 12.98
C VAL A 88 -0.88 -2.82 11.69
N GLN A 89 -0.29 -3.26 10.57
CA GLN A 89 -0.97 -3.28 9.29
C GLN A 89 -2.03 -4.39 9.18
N SER A 90 -1.83 -5.52 9.87
CA SER A 90 -2.84 -6.59 9.93
C SER A 90 -4.17 -6.11 10.53
N VAL A 91 -4.15 -5.02 11.31
CA VAL A 91 -5.35 -4.34 11.82
C VAL A 91 -5.74 -3.18 10.91
N GLY A 92 -4.82 -2.24 10.68
CA GLY A 92 -5.08 -1.01 9.93
C GLY A 92 -5.52 -1.24 8.50
N MET A 93 -4.70 -1.96 7.72
CA MET A 93 -4.95 -2.22 6.30
C MET A 93 -6.14 -3.15 6.12
N THR A 94 -6.37 -4.08 7.05
CA THR A 94 -7.58 -4.92 7.07
C THR A 94 -8.84 -4.07 7.29
N SER A 95 -8.83 -3.17 8.27
CA SER A 95 -9.94 -2.23 8.51
C SER A 95 -10.20 -1.35 7.28
N ALA A 96 -9.14 -0.79 6.69
CA ALA A 96 -9.22 0.01 5.46
C ALA A 96 -9.74 -0.81 4.28
N SER A 97 -9.32 -2.07 4.13
CA SER A 97 -9.77 -2.99 3.07
C SER A 97 -11.26 -3.30 3.20
N ILE A 98 -11.73 -3.59 4.42
CA ILE A 98 -13.16 -3.79 4.68
C ILE A 98 -13.94 -2.51 4.31
N PHE A 99 -13.44 -1.33 4.69
CA PHE A 99 -14.07 -0.06 4.34
C PHE A 99 -14.10 0.19 2.82
N ILE A 100 -13.00 -0.08 2.11
CA ILE A 100 -12.87 -0.03 0.64
C ILE A 100 -13.93 -0.91 -0.03
N LEU A 101 -14.05 -2.16 0.43
CA LEU A 101 -15.01 -3.14 -0.09
C LEU A 101 -16.46 -2.72 0.19
N CYS A 102 -16.74 -2.21 1.40
CA CYS A 102 -18.06 -1.71 1.79
C CYS A 102 -18.52 -0.53 0.94
N ARG A 103 -17.58 0.33 0.51
CA ARG A 103 -17.83 1.46 -0.40
C ARG A 103 -17.76 1.09 -1.89
N ARG A 104 -17.45 -0.17 -2.21
CA ARG A 104 -17.33 -0.67 -3.60
C ARG A 104 -16.41 0.19 -4.46
N GLN A 105 -15.26 0.58 -3.91
CA GLN A 105 -14.24 1.29 -4.70
C GLN A 105 -13.69 0.35 -5.77
N GLY A 106 -13.23 0.92 -6.90
CA GLY A 106 -12.68 0.13 -8.00
C GLY A 106 -11.40 -0.61 -7.58
N LEU A 107 -11.25 -1.84 -8.04
CA LEU A 107 -10.09 -2.70 -7.79
C LEU A 107 -9.64 -3.32 -9.10
N ALA A 108 -8.33 -3.34 -9.34
CA ALA A 108 -7.73 -4.07 -10.47
C ALA A 108 -7.71 -5.57 -10.12
N ARG A 109 -8.83 -6.25 -10.32
CA ARG A 109 -9.08 -7.62 -9.81
C ARG A 109 -8.05 -8.64 -10.27
N SER A 110 -7.67 -8.60 -11.54
CA SER A 110 -6.72 -9.57 -12.07
C SER A 110 -5.33 -9.42 -11.43
N MET A 111 -4.83 -8.19 -11.36
CA MET A 111 -3.60 -7.83 -10.64
C MET A 111 -3.69 -8.21 -9.16
N LEU A 112 -4.83 -7.94 -8.51
CA LEU A 112 -5.08 -8.25 -7.11
C LEU A 112 -4.93 -9.75 -6.83
N TYR A 113 -5.65 -10.60 -7.58
CA TYR A 113 -5.62 -12.05 -7.38
C TYR A 113 -4.25 -12.63 -7.73
N GLY A 114 -3.62 -12.14 -8.79
CA GLY A 114 -2.25 -12.50 -9.14
C GLY A 114 -1.29 -12.21 -7.99
N ALA A 115 -1.28 -10.97 -7.48
CA ALA A 115 -0.40 -10.55 -6.40
C ALA A 115 -0.62 -11.32 -5.10
N ILE A 116 -1.87 -11.61 -4.73
CA ILE A 116 -2.19 -12.46 -3.57
C ILE A 116 -1.63 -13.87 -3.76
N LEU A 117 -1.82 -14.48 -4.95
CA LEU A 117 -1.30 -15.82 -5.24
C LEU A 117 0.23 -15.84 -5.14
N GLY A 118 0.91 -14.86 -5.75
CA GLY A 118 2.37 -14.72 -5.68
C GLY A 118 2.85 -14.55 -4.24
N ALA A 119 2.23 -13.66 -3.49
CA ALA A 119 2.58 -13.38 -2.09
C ALA A 119 2.35 -14.57 -1.16
N THR A 120 1.40 -15.45 -1.48
CA THR A 120 1.14 -16.69 -0.71
C THR A 120 2.39 -17.59 -0.64
N LEU A 121 3.21 -17.59 -1.69
CA LEU A 121 4.49 -18.30 -1.72
C LEU A 121 5.67 -17.39 -1.35
N GLY A 122 5.65 -16.14 -1.83
CA GLY A 122 6.74 -15.19 -1.62
C GLY A 122 6.96 -14.88 -0.14
N VAL A 123 5.91 -14.53 0.61
CA VAL A 123 6.04 -14.09 2.01
C VAL A 123 6.66 -15.17 2.91
N PRO A 124 6.20 -16.44 2.93
CA PRO A 124 6.85 -17.50 3.71
C PRO A 124 8.31 -17.72 3.33
N LEU A 125 8.59 -17.86 2.03
CA LEU A 125 9.97 -18.07 1.55
C LEU A 125 10.88 -16.92 1.98
N GLY A 126 10.38 -15.70 1.87
CA GLY A 126 11.09 -14.52 2.34
C GLY A 126 11.35 -14.56 3.84
N ILE A 127 10.34 -14.87 4.66
CA ILE A 127 10.48 -14.91 6.13
C ILE A 127 11.50 -15.97 6.56
N PHE A 128 11.50 -17.15 5.94
CA PHE A 128 12.37 -18.26 6.34
C PHE A 128 13.79 -18.18 5.77
N PHE A 129 13.95 -17.70 4.52
CA PHE A 129 15.22 -17.81 3.81
C PHE A 129 15.88 -16.47 3.49
N VAL A 130 15.10 -15.39 3.33
CA VAL A 130 15.63 -14.07 2.93
C VAL A 130 15.83 -13.18 4.14
N ALA A 131 14.80 -12.99 4.95
CA ALA A 131 14.82 -12.09 6.11
C ALA A 131 15.96 -12.38 7.11
N PRO A 132 16.35 -13.64 7.39
CA PRO A 132 17.49 -13.93 8.26
C PRO A 132 18.85 -13.52 7.69
N LEU A 133 18.97 -13.29 6.38
CA LEU A 133 20.21 -12.86 5.73
C LEU A 133 20.48 -11.36 5.92
N PHE A 134 19.47 -10.58 6.32
CA PHE A 134 19.60 -9.14 6.50
C PHE A 134 19.95 -8.82 7.95
N SER A 135 21.11 -8.17 8.15
CA SER A 135 21.42 -7.55 9.43
C SER A 135 20.56 -6.32 9.68
N ASP A 136 20.45 -5.91 10.95
CA ASP A 136 19.66 -4.75 11.36
C ASP A 136 19.95 -3.49 10.53
N LEU A 137 21.25 -3.22 10.30
CA LEU A 137 21.72 -2.11 9.48
C LEU A 137 21.20 -2.20 8.04
N TRP A 138 21.28 -3.38 7.42
CA TRP A 138 20.81 -3.57 6.05
C TRP A 138 19.30 -3.44 5.94
N ILE A 139 18.52 -3.84 6.96
CA ILE A 139 17.08 -3.57 6.98
C ILE A 139 16.81 -2.06 7.00
N LYS A 140 17.49 -1.29 7.86
CA LYS A 140 17.35 0.18 7.93
C LYS A 140 17.69 0.84 6.58
N ILE A 141 18.81 0.45 5.97
CA ILE A 141 19.27 1.01 4.69
C ILE A 141 18.35 0.60 3.53
N SER A 142 17.98 -0.68 3.41
CA SER A 142 17.08 -1.14 2.34
C SER A 142 15.71 -0.46 2.43
N PHE A 143 15.16 -0.33 3.63
CA PHE A 143 13.92 0.41 3.86
C PHE A 143 14.06 1.88 3.42
N ALA A 144 15.11 2.57 3.87
CA ALA A 144 15.34 3.96 3.51
C ALA A 144 15.52 4.18 1.99
N VAL A 145 16.28 3.31 1.32
CA VAL A 145 16.54 3.38 -0.13
C VAL A 145 15.25 3.18 -0.94
N ILE A 146 14.46 2.16 -0.61
CA ILE A 146 13.21 1.85 -1.33
C ILE A 146 12.20 3.00 -1.19
N TRP A 147 12.03 3.53 0.03
CA TRP A 147 11.11 4.63 0.30
C TRP A 147 11.59 5.95 -0.33
N CYS A 148 12.90 6.21 -0.32
CA CYS A 148 13.48 7.35 -1.03
C CYS A 148 13.19 7.30 -2.52
N GLY A 149 13.46 6.16 -3.17
CA GLY A 149 13.19 5.98 -4.60
C GLY A 149 11.72 6.21 -4.94
N PHE A 150 10.81 5.68 -4.12
CA PHE A 150 9.38 5.89 -4.29
C PHE A 150 8.95 7.35 -4.07
N GLY A 151 9.50 8.01 -3.04
CA GLY A 151 9.24 9.42 -2.76
C GLY A 151 9.73 10.33 -3.89
N LEU A 152 10.96 10.12 -4.36
CA LEU A 152 11.53 10.88 -5.47
C LEU A 152 10.76 10.69 -6.78
N LEU A 153 10.30 9.47 -7.08
CA LEU A 153 9.42 9.20 -8.22
C LEU A 153 8.17 10.10 -8.17
N HIS A 154 7.52 10.17 -7.00
CA HIS A 154 6.33 10.99 -6.84
C HIS A 154 6.65 12.47 -6.88
N LEU A 155 7.73 12.95 -6.28
CA LEU A 155 8.12 14.36 -6.36
C LEU A 155 8.37 14.80 -7.81
N TYR A 156 9.02 13.95 -8.61
CA TYR A 156 9.37 14.26 -10.00
C TYR A 156 8.19 14.11 -10.97
N ARG A 157 7.29 13.14 -10.76
CA ARG A 157 6.21 12.78 -11.71
C ARG A 157 4.80 12.99 -11.16
N LEU A 158 4.63 13.77 -10.08
CA LEU A 158 3.34 13.90 -9.39
C LEU A 158 2.20 14.30 -10.31
N ALA A 159 2.44 15.28 -11.20
CA ALA A 159 1.40 15.82 -12.07
C ALA A 159 0.90 14.79 -13.09
N GLU A 160 1.82 13.99 -13.66
CA GLU A 160 1.48 12.93 -14.61
C GLU A 160 0.74 11.78 -13.92
N ILE A 161 1.30 11.29 -12.80
CA ILE A 161 0.71 10.20 -12.01
C ILE A 161 -0.71 10.56 -11.54
N ALA A 162 -0.91 11.79 -11.09
CA ALA A 162 -2.22 12.27 -10.64
C ALA A 162 -3.18 12.60 -11.80
N GLY A 163 -2.68 12.69 -13.03
CA GLY A 163 -3.47 13.01 -14.23
C GLY A 163 -4.12 11.80 -14.91
N HIS A 164 -3.69 10.57 -14.59
CA HIS A 164 -4.26 9.37 -15.17
C HIS A 164 -5.76 9.19 -14.82
N GLN A 165 -6.57 8.87 -15.82
CA GLN A 165 -7.99 8.55 -15.67
C GLN A 165 -8.28 7.15 -16.23
N GLY A 166 -9.02 6.33 -15.48
CA GLY A 166 -9.31 4.95 -15.87
C GLY A 166 -8.11 4.02 -15.68
N MET A 167 -8.01 2.96 -16.47
CA MET A 167 -6.91 2.00 -16.48
C MET A 167 -6.70 1.55 -17.92
N THR A 168 -5.45 1.41 -18.39
CA THR A 168 -5.24 0.78 -19.69
C THR A 168 -5.56 -0.71 -19.56
N GLU A 169 -6.65 -1.13 -20.20
CA GLU A 169 -7.08 -2.53 -20.24
C GLU A 169 -6.22 -3.30 -21.24
N PHE A 170 -5.38 -4.20 -20.73
CA PHE A 170 -4.66 -5.19 -21.52
C PHE A 170 -5.46 -6.49 -21.61
N SER A 171 -4.92 -7.61 -21.10
CA SER A 171 -5.61 -8.89 -20.99
C SER A 171 -5.57 -9.36 -19.56
N GLU A 172 -6.69 -9.89 -19.05
CA GLU A 172 -6.77 -10.33 -17.66
C GLU A 172 -5.67 -11.33 -17.31
N THR A 173 -5.32 -12.24 -18.22
CA THR A 173 -4.25 -13.23 -18.00
C THR A 173 -2.87 -12.58 -17.84
N TRP A 174 -2.58 -11.51 -18.57
CA TRP A 174 -1.29 -10.82 -18.46
C TRP A 174 -1.18 -10.07 -17.14
N ASP A 175 -2.23 -9.33 -16.78
CA ASP A 175 -2.33 -8.60 -15.51
C ASP A 175 -2.16 -9.56 -14.32
N PHE A 176 -2.79 -10.74 -14.39
CA PHE A 176 -2.66 -11.79 -13.39
C PHE A 176 -1.22 -12.28 -13.25
N ARG A 177 -0.56 -12.57 -14.38
CA ARG A 177 0.83 -13.07 -14.40
C ARG A 177 1.80 -12.04 -13.83
N ILE A 178 1.67 -10.77 -14.24
CA ILE A 178 2.48 -9.69 -13.69
C ILE A 178 2.22 -9.55 -12.19
N GLY A 179 0.95 -9.59 -11.76
CA GLY A 179 0.58 -9.61 -10.35
C GLY A 179 1.28 -10.74 -9.59
N ALA A 180 1.21 -11.98 -10.09
CA ALA A 180 1.83 -13.13 -9.45
C ALA A 180 3.35 -12.99 -9.32
N ILE A 181 4.03 -12.51 -10.35
CA ILE A 181 5.47 -12.27 -10.32
C ILE A 181 5.81 -11.18 -9.30
N LEU A 182 5.11 -10.05 -9.33
CA LEU A 182 5.35 -8.94 -8.39
C LEU A 182 5.05 -9.34 -6.95
N GLY A 183 3.93 -10.04 -6.71
CA GLY A 183 3.54 -10.52 -5.39
C GLY A 183 4.55 -11.52 -4.84
N PHE A 184 5.05 -12.43 -5.67
CA PHE A 184 6.10 -13.36 -5.29
C PHE A 184 7.41 -12.64 -4.94
N LEU A 185 7.93 -11.81 -5.86
CA LEU A 185 9.21 -11.14 -5.68
C LEU A 185 9.18 -10.14 -4.52
N ALA A 186 8.16 -9.28 -4.45
CA ALA A 186 8.01 -8.31 -3.37
C ALA A 186 7.72 -8.99 -2.03
N GLY A 187 6.92 -10.07 -2.04
CA GLY A 187 6.67 -10.89 -0.87
C GLY A 187 7.95 -11.53 -0.32
N ALA A 188 8.75 -12.14 -1.19
CA ALA A 188 9.99 -12.81 -0.83
C ALA A 188 11.09 -11.86 -0.37
N THR A 189 11.13 -10.63 -0.89
CA THR A 189 12.20 -9.67 -0.62
C THR A 189 11.76 -8.54 0.30
N VAL A 190 11.01 -7.56 -0.21
CA VAL A 190 10.69 -6.32 0.51
C VAL A 190 9.83 -6.59 1.73
N VAL A 191 8.70 -7.29 1.55
CA VAL A 191 7.72 -7.51 2.63
C VAL A 191 8.30 -8.35 3.75
N SER A 192 9.02 -9.43 3.42
CA SER A 192 9.61 -10.31 4.44
C SER A 192 10.70 -9.63 5.26
N VAL A 193 11.43 -8.67 4.67
CA VAL A 193 12.53 -7.94 5.32
C VAL A 193 12.02 -6.77 6.14
N THR A 194 11.05 -5.99 5.64
CA THR A 194 10.61 -4.73 6.27
C THR A 194 9.20 -4.76 6.85
N GLY A 195 8.39 -5.78 6.54
CA GLY A 195 7.00 -5.92 7.01
C GLY A 195 6.00 -5.08 6.21
N VAL A 196 6.43 -4.39 5.16
CA VAL A 196 5.63 -3.52 4.28
C VAL A 196 6.25 -3.43 2.88
N GLY A 197 5.53 -2.94 1.87
CA GLY A 197 6.14 -2.53 0.59
C GLY A 197 5.58 -3.21 -0.67
N ILE A 198 4.84 -4.31 -0.55
CA ILE A 198 4.13 -4.89 -1.72
C ILE A 198 3.08 -3.93 -2.27
N ASP A 199 2.46 -3.14 -1.40
CA ASP A 199 1.55 -2.07 -1.79
C ASP A 199 2.23 -1.07 -2.72
N MET A 200 3.43 -0.62 -2.38
CA MET A 200 4.21 0.31 -3.20
C MET A 200 4.65 -0.32 -4.52
N VAL A 201 5.12 -1.57 -4.52
CA VAL A 201 5.57 -2.27 -5.74
C VAL A 201 4.41 -2.47 -6.71
N VAL A 202 3.28 -3.00 -6.24
CA VAL A 202 2.10 -3.23 -7.09
C VAL A 202 1.50 -1.90 -7.53
N TYR A 203 1.42 -0.91 -6.65
CA TYR A 203 0.98 0.43 -7.01
C TYR A 203 1.87 1.06 -8.10
N ALA A 204 3.19 0.98 -7.96
CA ALA A 204 4.12 1.56 -8.93
C ALA A 204 3.94 0.90 -10.30
N CYS A 205 3.69 -0.41 -10.33
CA CYS A 205 3.35 -1.10 -11.55
C CYS A 205 2.01 -0.60 -12.14
N LEU A 206 0.94 -0.58 -11.34
CA LEU A 206 -0.38 -0.10 -11.79
C LEU A 206 -0.33 1.33 -12.36
N VAL A 207 0.38 2.23 -11.69
CA VAL A 207 0.43 3.63 -12.09
C VAL A 207 1.38 3.89 -13.26
N LEU A 208 2.56 3.26 -13.29
CA LEU A 208 3.56 3.54 -14.31
C LEU A 208 3.40 2.68 -15.57
N LEU A 209 3.04 1.41 -15.41
CA LEU A 209 2.89 0.45 -16.52
C LEU A 209 1.45 0.44 -17.07
N PHE A 210 0.47 0.35 -16.17
CA PHE A 210 -0.97 0.24 -16.51
C PHE A 210 -1.73 1.57 -16.49
N ARG A 211 -1.03 2.70 -16.29
CA ARG A 211 -1.60 4.05 -16.28
C ARG A 211 -2.90 4.16 -15.48
N THR A 212 -2.96 3.40 -14.38
CA THR A 212 -4.17 3.22 -13.60
C THR A 212 -4.41 4.45 -12.74
N ASP A 213 -5.66 4.90 -12.69
CA ASP A 213 -6.15 5.95 -11.80
C ASP A 213 -5.84 5.56 -10.35
N LEU A 214 -5.33 6.53 -9.60
CA LEU A 214 -5.06 6.41 -8.17
C LEU A 214 -6.29 5.99 -7.34
N LYS A 215 -7.50 6.21 -7.85
CA LYS A 215 -8.76 5.71 -7.27
C LYS A 215 -8.90 4.19 -7.31
N ILE A 216 -8.18 3.51 -8.20
CA ILE A 216 -8.18 2.04 -8.33
C ILE A 216 -6.86 1.47 -7.81
N ALA A 217 -5.73 2.12 -8.12
CA ALA A 217 -4.41 1.63 -7.76
C ALA A 217 -4.18 1.59 -6.24
N ILE A 218 -4.54 2.65 -5.51
CA ILE A 218 -4.35 2.72 -4.04
C ILE A 218 -5.23 1.69 -3.32
N PRO A 219 -6.56 1.58 -3.59
CA PRO A 219 -7.35 0.56 -2.91
C PRO A 219 -6.91 -0.87 -3.23
N THR A 220 -6.45 -1.13 -4.46
CA THR A 220 -5.91 -2.44 -4.85
C THR A 220 -4.67 -2.80 -4.03
N SER A 221 -3.72 -1.86 -3.91
CA SER A 221 -2.49 -2.09 -3.16
C SER A 221 -2.72 -2.27 -1.65
N VAL A 222 -3.67 -1.51 -1.08
CA VAL A 222 -4.08 -1.62 0.33
C VAL A 222 -4.60 -3.02 0.67
N VAL A 223 -5.43 -3.61 -0.19
CA VAL A 223 -6.00 -4.95 0.01
C VAL A 223 -4.89 -6.03 -0.04
N ILE A 224 -3.93 -5.89 -0.96
CA ILE A 224 -2.80 -6.81 -1.07
C ILE A 224 -1.92 -6.75 0.18
N MET A 225 -1.65 -5.53 0.68
CA MET A 225 -0.87 -5.35 1.90
C MET A 225 -1.60 -5.91 3.12
N ALA A 226 -2.92 -5.72 3.23
CA ALA A 226 -3.72 -6.32 4.31
C ALA A 226 -3.56 -7.85 4.35
N PHE A 227 -3.68 -8.51 3.19
CA PHE A 227 -3.44 -9.96 3.07
C PHE A 227 -2.03 -10.34 3.54
N CYS A 228 -1.00 -9.67 3.01
CA CYS A 228 0.39 -9.98 3.35
C CYS A 228 0.69 -9.75 4.84
N SER A 229 0.09 -8.73 5.45
CA SER A 229 0.27 -8.43 6.86
C SER A 229 -0.36 -9.48 7.77
N VAL A 230 -1.61 -9.85 7.51
CA VAL A 230 -2.28 -10.93 8.26
C VAL A 230 -1.50 -12.24 8.09
N TYR A 231 -1.13 -12.57 6.87
CA TYR A 231 -0.41 -13.82 6.58
C TYR A 231 0.99 -13.84 7.21
N GLY A 232 1.74 -12.73 7.16
CA GLY A 232 3.03 -12.58 7.82
C GLY A 232 2.95 -12.75 9.34
N VAL A 233 1.96 -12.13 9.99
CA VAL A 233 1.71 -12.32 11.43
C VAL A 233 1.41 -13.78 11.75
N LEU A 234 0.56 -14.45 10.97
CA LEU A 234 0.22 -15.86 11.19
C LEU A 234 1.45 -16.75 11.06
N ILE A 235 2.21 -16.64 9.98
CA ILE A 235 3.44 -17.43 9.77
C ILE A 235 4.38 -17.24 10.93
N LYS A 236 4.69 -15.98 11.28
CA LYS A 236 5.63 -15.67 12.35
C LYS A 236 5.16 -16.18 13.70
N LYS A 237 3.90 -15.95 14.06
CA LYS A 237 3.31 -16.42 15.33
C LYS A 237 3.45 -17.94 15.50
N PHE A 238 3.29 -18.71 14.42
CA PHE A 238 3.33 -20.18 14.48
C PHE A 238 4.71 -20.79 14.18
N THR A 239 5.72 -20.00 13.82
CA THR A 239 7.04 -20.54 13.43
C THR A 239 8.20 -19.82 14.11
N THR A 240 8.56 -18.61 13.66
CA THR A 240 9.77 -17.89 14.11
C THR A 240 9.57 -17.06 15.38
N GLY A 241 8.32 -16.84 15.79
CA GLY A 241 7.96 -15.91 16.85
C GLY A 241 8.00 -14.44 16.38
N MET A 242 7.47 -13.56 17.22
CA MET A 242 7.55 -12.11 17.04
C MET A 242 8.59 -11.54 17.99
N GLN A 243 9.33 -10.52 17.55
CA GLN A 243 10.33 -9.84 18.38
C GLN A 243 9.67 -9.29 19.66
N PRO A 244 10.29 -9.48 20.86
CA PRO A 244 9.81 -8.86 22.10
C PRO A 244 9.66 -7.34 21.97
N GLY A 245 8.65 -6.76 22.62
CA GLY A 245 8.28 -5.35 22.47
C GLY A 245 7.28 -5.09 21.34
N THR A 246 7.12 -6.02 20.40
CA THR A 246 6.16 -5.84 19.29
C THR A 246 4.72 -5.83 19.79
N TYR A 247 4.40 -6.70 20.76
CA TYR A 247 3.03 -6.86 21.26
C TYR A 247 2.57 -5.62 22.04
N GLU A 248 3.44 -5.06 22.87
CA GLU A 248 3.16 -3.90 23.72
C GLU A 248 2.99 -2.63 22.89
N ASN A 249 3.88 -2.41 21.90
CA ASN A 249 3.71 -1.33 20.93
C ASN A 249 2.44 -1.52 20.09
N TRP A 250 2.11 -2.77 19.71
CA TRP A 250 0.89 -3.09 18.97
C TRP A 250 -0.36 -2.81 19.80
N LEU A 251 -0.39 -3.15 21.09
CA LEU A 251 -1.52 -2.87 21.98
C LEU A 251 -1.85 -1.38 22.03
N ALA A 252 -0.81 -0.53 22.10
CA ALA A 252 -0.99 0.92 22.09
C ALA A 252 -1.45 1.45 20.72
N ALA A 253 -0.87 0.95 19.61
CA ALA A 253 -1.13 1.48 18.27
C ALA A 253 -2.41 0.93 17.61
N ALA A 254 -2.73 -0.35 17.79
CA ALA A 254 -3.82 -1.04 17.12
C ALA A 254 -5.18 -0.31 17.15
N PRO A 255 -5.66 0.23 18.29
CA PRO A 255 -6.95 0.92 18.34
C PRO A 255 -6.96 2.22 17.53
N VAL A 256 -5.83 2.91 17.46
CA VAL A 256 -5.71 4.14 16.68
C VAL A 256 -5.73 3.81 15.18
N VAL A 257 -4.96 2.80 14.78
CA VAL A 257 -4.80 2.44 13.37
C VAL A 257 -6.06 1.80 12.78
N ALA A 258 -6.82 1.06 13.59
CA ALA A 258 -8.11 0.49 13.18
C ALA A 258 -9.09 1.55 12.64
N LEU A 259 -9.05 2.77 13.19
CA LEU A 259 -9.85 3.91 12.75
C LEU A 259 -9.11 4.79 11.73
N GLY A 260 -7.85 5.13 12.00
CA GLY A 260 -7.12 6.12 11.21
C GLY A 260 -6.88 5.70 9.76
N ALA A 261 -6.69 4.40 9.49
CA ALA A 261 -6.51 3.91 8.12
C ALA A 261 -7.80 4.07 7.27
N PRO A 262 -8.99 3.56 7.67
CA PRO A 262 -10.25 3.88 6.98
C PRO A 262 -10.53 5.38 6.83
N LEU A 263 -10.23 6.18 7.86
CA LEU A 263 -10.37 7.65 7.81
C LEU A 263 -9.47 8.27 6.74
N GLY A 264 -8.24 7.79 6.57
CA GLY A 264 -7.36 8.17 5.47
C GLY A 264 -8.00 7.91 4.10
N VAL A 265 -8.57 6.71 3.90
CA VAL A 265 -9.29 6.35 2.66
C VAL A 265 -10.52 7.25 2.44
N PHE A 266 -11.19 7.66 3.50
CA PHE A 266 -12.34 8.56 3.44
C PHE A 266 -11.94 9.99 3.05
N ILE A 267 -11.01 10.59 3.79
CA ILE A 267 -10.59 11.98 3.65
C ILE A 267 -9.90 12.22 2.31
N VAL A 268 -9.10 11.27 1.83
CA VAL A 268 -8.45 11.41 0.51
C VAL A 268 -9.46 11.49 -0.64
N GLY A 269 -10.68 10.96 -0.43
CA GLY A 269 -11.80 11.14 -1.35
C GLY A 269 -12.34 12.57 -1.41
N LEU A 270 -12.11 13.37 -0.36
CA LEU A 270 -12.57 14.76 -0.24
C LEU A 270 -11.50 15.77 -0.66
N ILE A 271 -10.28 15.62 -0.14
CA ILE A 271 -9.17 16.59 -0.32
C ILE A 271 -8.37 16.30 -1.61
N GLY A 272 -8.52 15.10 -2.17
CA GLY A 272 -7.72 14.61 -3.30
C GLY A 272 -6.41 13.96 -2.84
N ARG A 273 -5.83 13.14 -3.74
CA ARG A 273 -4.66 12.29 -3.42
C ARG A 273 -3.32 13.02 -3.56
N LYS A 274 -3.28 14.08 -4.37
CA LYS A 274 -2.06 14.81 -4.72
C LYS A 274 -1.36 15.47 -3.52
N PRO A 275 -2.06 16.21 -2.62
CA PRO A 275 -1.39 16.86 -1.49
C PRO A 275 -0.79 15.84 -0.51
N THR A 276 -1.53 14.76 -0.23
CA THR A 276 -1.04 13.73 0.68
C THR A 276 0.15 12.97 0.10
N LEU A 277 0.12 12.62 -1.18
CA LEU A 277 1.28 12.00 -1.85
C LEU A 277 2.51 12.91 -1.81
N LEU A 278 2.36 14.21 -2.05
CA LEU A 278 3.45 15.20 -1.98
C LEU A 278 4.05 15.24 -0.57
N PHE A 279 3.21 15.42 0.45
CA PHE A 279 3.64 15.48 1.84
C PHE A 279 4.43 14.23 2.25
N VAL A 280 3.91 13.05 1.95
CA VAL A 280 4.54 11.79 2.35
C VAL A 280 5.82 11.54 1.56
N SER A 281 5.88 11.97 0.30
CA SER A 281 7.10 11.84 -0.50
C SER A 281 8.25 12.69 0.06
N ILE A 282 7.96 13.89 0.58
CA ILE A 282 8.94 14.70 1.31
C ILE A 282 9.40 13.97 2.59
N LEU A 283 8.47 13.35 3.33
CA LEU A 283 8.82 12.57 4.52
C LEU A 283 9.74 11.39 4.19
N CYS A 284 9.49 10.66 3.10
CA CYS A 284 10.33 9.53 2.67
C CYS A 284 11.76 9.97 2.35
N VAL A 285 11.92 11.10 1.65
CA VAL A 285 13.25 11.66 1.35
C VAL A 285 13.93 12.16 2.63
N GLY A 286 13.20 12.85 3.51
CA GLY A 286 13.70 13.29 4.81
C GLY A 286 14.17 12.13 5.69
N GLN A 287 13.39 11.05 5.73
CA GLN A 287 13.73 9.82 6.42
C GLN A 287 15.00 9.15 5.85
N TYR A 288 15.17 9.14 4.52
CA TYR A 288 16.38 8.63 3.89
C TYR A 288 17.62 9.44 4.29
N VAL A 289 17.52 10.77 4.19
CA VAL A 289 18.59 11.69 4.60
C VAL A 289 18.96 11.47 6.06
N TRP A 290 17.95 11.38 6.94
CA TRP A 290 18.14 11.06 8.37
C TRP A 290 18.83 9.72 8.58
N THR A 291 18.43 8.68 7.84
CA THR A 291 19.03 7.35 7.93
C THR A 291 20.49 7.38 7.48
N CYS A 292 20.80 8.06 6.38
CA CYS A 292 22.17 8.22 5.90
C CYS A 292 23.06 8.95 6.91
N PHE A 293 22.56 10.01 7.54
CA PHE A 293 23.31 10.73 8.57
C PHE A 293 23.62 9.85 9.79
N ASN A 294 22.62 9.11 10.30
CA ASN A 294 22.81 8.23 11.46
C ASN A 294 23.68 7.01 11.14
N ALA A 295 23.63 6.52 9.90
CA ALA A 295 24.38 5.35 9.49
C ALA A 295 25.81 5.68 8.97
N LEU A 296 26.15 6.96 8.82
CA LEU A 296 27.46 7.42 8.35
C LEU A 296 28.63 6.88 9.19
N PRO A 297 28.59 6.84 10.53
CA PRO A 297 29.68 6.28 11.33
C PRO A 297 29.93 4.79 11.07
N SER A 298 28.89 4.03 10.71
CA SER A 298 28.98 2.58 10.48
C SER A 298 29.28 2.22 9.02
N LEU A 299 28.70 2.93 8.05
CA LEU A 299 28.86 2.66 6.62
C LEU A 299 30.05 3.41 6.00
N GLY A 300 30.48 4.52 6.60
CA GLY A 300 31.40 5.47 5.97
C GLY A 300 30.85 6.06 4.67
N TRP A 301 31.64 6.93 4.04
CA TRP A 301 31.25 7.61 2.80
C TRP A 301 31.00 6.67 1.63
N LEU A 302 31.73 5.54 1.57
CA LEU A 302 31.53 4.53 0.52
C LEU A 302 30.15 3.89 0.62
N GLY A 303 29.71 3.51 1.82
CA GLY A 303 28.39 2.91 2.00
C GLY A 303 27.25 3.90 1.72
N ILE A 304 27.43 5.19 2.03
CA ILE A 304 26.49 6.24 1.63
C ILE A 304 26.47 6.41 0.10
N ALA A 305 27.62 6.38 -0.57
CA ALA A 305 27.69 6.43 -2.03
C ALA A 305 26.95 5.25 -2.66
N VAL A 306 27.12 4.04 -2.12
CA VAL A 306 26.38 2.83 -2.55
C VAL A 306 24.87 3.02 -2.35
N ALA A 307 24.42 3.52 -1.19
CA ALA A 307 23.01 3.79 -0.95
C ALA A 307 22.42 4.79 -1.98
N CYS A 308 23.14 5.87 -2.29
CA CYS A 308 22.74 6.83 -3.32
C CYS A 308 22.67 6.20 -4.72
N VAL A 309 23.64 5.34 -5.07
CA VAL A 309 23.61 4.58 -6.33
C VAL A 309 22.40 3.66 -6.39
N LEU A 310 22.05 2.98 -5.30
CA LEU A 310 20.87 2.12 -5.25
C LEU A 310 19.57 2.91 -5.45
N VAL A 311 19.45 4.11 -4.87
CA VAL A 311 18.32 5.02 -5.15
C VAL A 311 18.29 5.39 -6.65
N GLY A 312 19.44 5.70 -7.24
CA GLY A 312 19.55 5.98 -8.67
C GLY A 312 19.12 4.81 -9.56
N ILE A 313 19.49 3.58 -9.20
CA ILE A 313 19.08 2.34 -9.88
C ILE A 313 17.57 2.16 -9.79
N LEU A 314 16.96 2.38 -8.61
CA LEU A 314 15.51 2.29 -8.44
C LEU A 314 14.77 3.33 -9.29
N LEU A 315 15.26 4.57 -9.32
CA LEU A 315 14.68 5.62 -10.17
C LEU A 315 14.79 5.27 -11.66
N TYR A 316 15.94 4.74 -12.08
CA TYR A 316 16.12 4.24 -13.44
C TYR A 316 15.14 3.12 -13.76
N ALA A 317 14.95 2.16 -12.85
CA ALA A 317 13.99 1.07 -13.01
C ALA A 317 12.54 1.60 -13.14
N PHE A 318 12.14 2.58 -12.32
CA PHE A 318 10.83 3.22 -12.43
C PHE A 318 10.65 3.95 -13.77
N GLU A 319 11.66 4.69 -14.24
CA GLU A 319 11.58 5.37 -15.53
C GLU A 319 11.56 4.37 -16.71
N ARG A 320 12.28 3.24 -16.61
CA ARG A 320 12.17 2.15 -17.59
C ARG A 320 10.77 1.55 -17.60
N LEU A 321 10.21 1.26 -16.44
CA LEU A 321 8.86 0.74 -16.30
C LEU A 321 7.82 1.69 -16.91
N ARG A 322 7.98 3.00 -16.65
CA ARG A 322 7.16 4.07 -17.22
C ARG A 322 7.26 4.10 -18.75
N ARG A 323 8.47 4.06 -19.32
CA ARG A 323 8.68 4.01 -20.78
C ARG A 323 8.07 2.78 -21.42
N TYR A 324 8.14 1.62 -20.77
CA TYR A 324 7.42 0.44 -21.23
C TYR A 324 5.91 0.67 -21.22
N GLY A 325 5.39 1.33 -20.18
CA GLY A 325 4.00 1.79 -20.15
C GLY A 325 3.66 2.75 -21.29
N ASP A 326 4.55 3.67 -21.66
CA ASP A 326 4.35 4.58 -22.80
C ASP A 326 4.27 3.83 -24.13
N VAL A 327 5.15 2.83 -24.35
CA VAL A 327 5.12 2.00 -25.56
C VAL A 327 3.84 1.16 -25.61
N LEU A 328 3.49 0.52 -24.49
CA LEU A 328 2.30 -0.32 -24.39
C LEU A 328 1.00 0.47 -24.52
N ALA A 329 0.97 1.72 -24.06
CA ALA A 329 -0.14 2.65 -24.28
C ALA A 329 -0.13 3.25 -25.70
N GLY A 330 1.05 3.41 -26.31
CA GLY A 330 1.28 4.03 -27.61
C GLY A 330 0.86 3.22 -28.83
N ASP A 331 0.62 1.90 -28.68
CA ASP A 331 0.00 1.06 -29.73
C ASP A 331 -1.54 1.21 -29.79
N ARG A 332 -2.13 2.19 -29.09
CA ARG A 332 -3.50 2.66 -29.31
C ARG A 332 -3.54 4.19 -29.32
N PRO A 333 -3.85 4.85 -30.45
CA PRO A 333 -4.12 6.27 -30.44
C PRO A 333 -5.35 6.54 -29.57
N VAL A 334 -5.17 7.34 -28.52
CA VAL A 334 -6.26 7.99 -27.80
C VAL A 334 -6.76 9.13 -28.69
N SER A 335 -7.61 8.80 -29.66
CA SER A 335 -8.39 9.81 -30.39
C SER A 335 -9.78 9.36 -30.85
N ASP A 336 -10.16 8.08 -30.78
CA ASP A 336 -11.50 7.64 -31.23
C ASP A 336 -12.28 6.86 -30.15
N VAL A 337 -12.53 7.51 -29.01
CA VAL A 337 -13.75 7.18 -28.24
C VAL A 337 -14.80 8.22 -28.63
N SER A 338 -15.28 8.10 -29.87
CA SER A 338 -16.58 8.65 -30.24
C SER A 338 -17.65 7.83 -29.50
N PRO A 339 -18.67 8.47 -28.87
CA PRO A 339 -19.78 7.77 -28.21
C PRO A 339 -20.56 6.80 -29.12
N GLU A 340 -20.37 6.89 -30.44
CA GLU A 340 -21.13 6.14 -31.44
C GLU A 340 -20.60 4.71 -31.63
N ALA A 341 -19.33 4.43 -31.28
CA ALA A 341 -18.73 3.11 -31.47
C ALA A 341 -19.22 2.02 -30.48
N HIS A 342 -19.98 2.40 -29.44
CA HIS A 342 -20.49 1.44 -28.44
C HIS A 342 -21.83 0.80 -28.84
N LEU A 343 -22.55 1.36 -29.82
CA LEU A 343 -23.87 0.85 -30.24
C LEU A 343 -23.79 -0.18 -31.38
N SER A 344 -22.80 -0.06 -32.28
CA SER A 344 -22.61 -0.99 -33.41
C SER A 344 -22.03 -2.35 -33.00
N SER A 345 -21.29 -2.43 -31.89
CA SER A 345 -20.72 -3.68 -31.36
C SER A 345 -21.75 -4.61 -30.69
N LEU A 346 -22.99 -4.13 -30.50
CA LEU A 346 -24.11 -4.90 -29.92
C LEU A 346 -25.05 -5.51 -30.96
N GLY A 347 -24.78 -5.34 -32.27
CA GLY A 347 -25.58 -5.96 -33.33
C GLY A 347 -27.03 -5.47 -33.41
N VAL A 348 -27.30 -4.27 -32.90
CA VAL A 348 -28.62 -3.62 -33.03
C VAL A 348 -28.58 -2.76 -34.29
N GLU A 349 -29.32 -3.16 -35.33
CA GLU A 349 -29.55 -2.31 -36.51
C GLU A 349 -30.23 -1.01 -36.06
N GLU A 350 -29.74 0.12 -36.58
CA GLU A 350 -30.35 1.43 -36.41
C GLU A 350 -31.82 1.36 -36.85
N ILE A 351 -32.74 1.50 -35.89
CA ILE A 351 -34.12 1.86 -36.20
C ILE A 351 -34.10 3.35 -36.50
N GLU A 352 -34.33 3.73 -37.76
CA GLU A 352 -34.48 5.11 -38.19
C GLU A 352 -35.46 5.85 -37.26
N PRO A 353 -35.11 7.04 -36.74
CA PRO A 353 -36.05 7.83 -35.97
C PRO A 353 -37.18 8.27 -36.90
N HIS A 354 -38.39 7.75 -36.65
CA HIS A 354 -39.61 8.31 -37.22
C HIS A 354 -39.70 9.79 -36.84
N VAL A 355 -39.47 10.65 -37.85
CA VAL A 355 -39.80 12.06 -37.80
C VAL A 355 -41.31 12.15 -37.62
N HIS A 356 -41.76 12.50 -36.41
CA HIS A 356 -43.09 13.04 -36.23
C HIS A 356 -43.15 14.39 -36.94
N THR A 357 -43.69 14.38 -38.15
CA THR A 357 -44.19 15.58 -38.81
C THR A 357 -45.32 16.14 -37.97
N GLU A 358 -45.14 17.38 -37.54
CA GLU A 358 -46.21 18.23 -37.00
C GLU A 358 -47.39 18.27 -37.98
N LYS A 359 -48.58 17.93 -37.49
CA LYS A 359 -49.82 18.68 -37.75
C LYS A 359 -50.69 18.67 -36.51
#